data_AF-A0A6N9C4U6-F1
#
_entry.id   AF-A0A6N9C4U6-F1
#
_cell.length_a   1.000
_cell.length_b   1.000
_cell.length_c   1.000
_cell.angle_alpha   90.00
_cell.angle_beta   90.00
_cell.angle_gamma   90.00
#
_symmetry.space_group_name_H-M   'P 1'
#
loop_
_entity.id
_entity.type
_entity.pdbx_description
1 polymer ?
#
loop_
_entity_poly.entity_id
_entity_poly.type
_entity_poly.pdbx_seq_one_letter_code
_entity_poly.pdbx_strand_id
1 'polypeptide(L)'
;MQTPKSSQARAQYEADGFYFFPEPVIDNAVIQRAVEGMDAVRAGEYETGTPPRPSAWNPGDDPKKLCKIEMSQIANRAIMELVSQSSIGKLAAEITGAEMVQVWWVQLLYKPPADPDGIVSTNIGWHQDRHYWQVWDEGSELLTAWVALSDVTPEAGPMKFVRGSHKWGLLGHSDFYGQDHEAQREEIEVPDGESWEEVPAILRPGGISFHDNLTYHGSGPNLSGAPRRSFAVHLRTEKSRPVDDLRSGLTAFIDTPTHCPVIYGKK
;
A
#
# COMPACT_ATOMS: atom_id res chain seq x y z
N MET A 1 -24.81 -0.27 -27.53
CA MET A 1 -23.87 0.55 -26.74
C MET A 1 -22.49 -0.06 -26.91
N GLN A 2 -21.53 0.67 -27.46
CA GLN A 2 -20.14 0.18 -27.54
C GLN A 2 -19.56 0.22 -26.13
N THR A 3 -19.10 -0.92 -25.63
CA THR A 3 -18.28 -0.98 -24.42
C THR A 3 -17.08 -0.04 -24.63
N PRO A 4 -16.76 0.88 -23.71
CA PRO A 4 -15.56 1.69 -23.82
C PRO A 4 -14.35 0.76 -24.02
N LYS A 5 -13.46 1.08 -24.98
CA LYS A 5 -12.21 0.34 -25.11
C LYS A 5 -11.42 0.50 -23.80
N SER A 6 -11.05 -0.62 -23.18
CA SER A 6 -10.19 -0.64 -22.00
C SER A 6 -8.86 0.07 -22.30
N SER A 7 -8.36 0.89 -21.37
CA SER A 7 -7.04 1.53 -21.51
C SER A 7 -5.94 0.45 -21.47
N GLN A 8 -4.76 0.77 -22.02
CA GLN A 8 -3.61 -0.14 -21.93
C GLN A 8 -3.23 -0.43 -20.47
N ALA A 9 -3.30 0.59 -19.60
CA ALA A 9 -2.99 0.46 -18.18
C ALA A 9 -3.97 -0.49 -17.47
N ARG A 10 -5.28 -0.38 -17.77
CA ARG A 10 -6.30 -1.29 -17.25
C ARG A 10 -6.09 -2.72 -17.70
N ALA A 11 -5.88 -2.95 -19.00
CA ALA A 11 -5.63 -4.28 -19.52
C ALA A 11 -4.41 -4.94 -18.86
N GLN A 12 -3.36 -4.15 -18.59
CA GLN A 12 -2.19 -4.65 -17.88
C GLN A 12 -2.47 -4.94 -16.39
N TYR A 13 -3.17 -4.04 -15.69
CA TYR A 13 -3.56 -4.29 -14.29
C TYR A 13 -4.43 -5.55 -14.15
N GLU A 14 -5.42 -5.74 -15.04
CA GLU A 14 -6.26 -6.95 -15.08
C GLU A 14 -5.43 -8.22 -15.37
N ALA A 15 -4.40 -8.11 -16.20
CA ALA A 15 -3.50 -9.20 -16.55
C ALA A 15 -2.55 -9.57 -15.40
N ASP A 16 -1.88 -8.57 -14.83
CA ASP A 16 -0.74 -8.74 -13.93
C ASP A 16 -1.10 -8.67 -12.44
N GLY A 17 -2.22 -8.03 -12.08
CA GLY A 17 -2.63 -7.78 -10.70
C GLY A 17 -2.01 -6.53 -10.09
N PHE A 18 -1.22 -5.79 -10.87
CA PHE A 18 -0.60 -4.54 -10.47
C PHE A 18 -0.27 -3.66 -11.68
N TYR A 19 -0.03 -2.37 -11.42
CA TYR A 19 0.43 -1.41 -12.43
C TYR A 19 1.24 -0.29 -11.79
N PHE A 20 2.26 0.22 -12.49
CA PHE A 20 3.17 1.24 -11.95
C PHE A 20 3.10 2.54 -12.75
N PHE A 21 3.06 3.66 -12.04
CA PHE A 21 3.32 4.99 -12.54
C PHE A 21 4.64 5.47 -11.92
N PRO A 22 5.79 5.21 -12.59
CA PRO A 22 7.11 5.36 -11.96
C PRO A 22 7.55 6.82 -11.80
N GLU A 23 7.05 7.71 -12.66
CA GLU A 23 7.33 9.13 -12.59
C GLU A 23 6.36 9.85 -11.64
N PRO A 24 6.76 11.00 -11.07
CA PRO A 24 5.94 11.72 -10.09
C PRO A 24 4.58 12.15 -10.65
N VAL A 25 3.51 11.77 -9.97
CA VAL A 25 2.12 12.19 -10.26
C VAL A 25 1.51 13.05 -9.14
N ILE A 26 2.31 13.35 -8.11
CA ILE A 26 1.98 14.21 -6.99
C ILE A 26 3.02 15.33 -6.96
N ASP A 27 2.58 16.55 -6.68
CA ASP A 27 3.46 17.72 -6.59
C ASP A 27 4.54 17.52 -5.50
N ASN A 28 5.79 17.85 -5.84
CA ASN A 28 6.92 17.66 -4.94
C ASN A 28 6.78 18.42 -3.61
N ALA A 29 6.10 19.58 -3.59
CA ALA A 29 5.83 20.30 -2.36
C ALA A 29 4.87 19.53 -1.43
N VAL A 30 3.90 18.79 -1.99
CA VAL A 30 3.01 17.90 -1.21
C VAL A 30 3.82 16.74 -0.64
N ILE A 31 4.70 16.14 -1.45
CA ILE A 31 5.61 15.08 -1.00
C ILE A 31 6.47 15.56 0.17
N GLN A 32 7.11 16.73 0.04
CA GLN A 32 7.98 17.27 1.09
C GLN A 32 7.24 17.53 2.41
N ARG A 33 6.04 18.15 2.36
CA ARG A 33 5.21 18.34 3.56
C ARG A 33 4.81 17.01 4.19
N ALA A 34 4.50 16.00 3.39
CA ALA A 34 4.11 14.69 3.90
C ALA A 34 5.30 13.91 4.50
N VAL A 35 6.51 14.12 3.98
CA VAL A 35 7.77 13.63 4.56
C VAL A 35 8.02 14.24 5.95
N GLU A 36 7.83 15.55 6.10
CA GLU A 36 7.90 16.23 7.39
C GLU A 36 6.82 15.72 8.36
N GLY A 37 5.59 15.56 7.86
CA GLY A 37 4.48 14.99 8.64
C GLY A 37 4.74 13.54 9.06
N MET A 38 5.36 12.72 8.21
CA MET A 38 5.77 11.36 8.53
C MET A 38 6.77 11.36 9.69
N ASP A 39 7.80 12.22 9.64
CA ASP A 39 8.81 12.29 10.71
C ASP A 39 8.20 12.77 12.03
N ALA A 40 7.30 13.76 12.00
CA ALA A 40 6.57 14.23 13.18
C ALA A 40 5.72 13.11 13.82
N VAL A 41 4.91 12.40 13.02
CA VAL A 41 4.05 11.31 13.52
C VAL A 41 4.90 10.17 14.11
N ARG A 42 6.04 9.84 13.48
CA ARG A 42 6.99 8.84 14.01
C ARG A 42 7.60 9.24 15.36
N ALA A 43 7.82 10.53 15.56
CA ALA A 43 8.32 11.11 16.81
C ALA A 43 7.24 11.28 17.90
N GLY A 44 5.97 10.98 17.60
CA GLY A 44 4.85 11.16 18.53
C GLY A 44 4.26 12.57 18.53
N GLU A 45 4.56 13.37 17.51
CA GLU A 45 4.07 14.73 17.35
C GLU A 45 2.82 14.73 16.44
N TYR A 46 1.66 14.96 17.04
CA TYR A 46 0.36 14.89 16.35
C TYR A 46 -0.25 16.28 16.21
N GLU A 47 -0.07 16.91 15.05
CA GLU A 47 -0.56 18.28 14.76
C GLU A 47 -2.08 18.42 14.97
N THR A 48 -2.85 17.38 14.69
CA THR A 48 -4.31 17.40 14.87
C THR A 48 -4.74 17.23 16.32
N GLY A 49 -3.82 16.96 17.24
CA GLY A 49 -4.10 16.56 18.63
C GLY A 49 -4.66 15.13 18.76
N THR A 50 -4.81 14.40 17.65
CA THR A 50 -5.33 13.03 17.64
C THR A 50 -4.22 12.06 17.28
N PRO A 51 -3.89 11.06 18.11
CA PRO A 51 -2.88 10.06 17.77
C PRO A 51 -3.36 9.15 16.62
N PRO A 52 -2.44 8.51 15.87
CA PRO A 52 -2.77 7.45 14.93
C PRO A 52 -3.40 6.24 15.65
N ARG A 53 -3.87 5.25 14.88
CA ARG A 53 -4.38 4.00 15.47
C ARG A 53 -3.23 3.21 16.12
N PRO A 54 -3.52 2.39 17.16
CA PRO A 54 -2.51 1.52 17.76
C PRO A 54 -1.77 0.71 16.70
N SER A 55 -0.45 0.71 16.79
CA SER A 55 0.45 0.21 15.76
C SER A 55 1.63 -0.54 16.40
N ALA A 56 2.40 -1.26 15.59
CA ALA A 56 3.61 -1.93 16.06
C ALA A 56 4.70 -0.94 16.49
N TRP A 57 4.74 0.24 15.88
CA TRP A 57 5.69 1.31 16.20
C TRP A 57 5.20 2.21 17.34
N ASN A 58 6.08 2.49 18.30
CA ASN A 58 5.91 3.51 19.33
C ASN A 58 6.98 4.60 19.21
N PRO A 59 6.67 5.87 19.53
CA PRO A 59 7.68 6.92 19.60
C PRO A 59 8.84 6.53 20.53
N GLY A 60 10.07 6.61 20.01
CA GLY A 60 11.29 6.22 20.73
C GLY A 60 11.75 4.78 20.48
N ASP A 61 11.01 3.99 19.70
CA ASP A 61 11.48 2.67 19.23
C ASP A 61 12.81 2.78 18.47
N ASP A 62 13.55 1.68 18.44
CA ASP A 62 14.83 1.58 17.74
C ASP A 62 14.71 2.06 16.29
N PRO A 63 15.44 3.11 15.87
CA PRO A 63 15.35 3.68 14.53
C PRO A 63 15.79 2.71 13.42
N LYS A 64 16.44 1.59 13.76
CA LYS A 64 16.81 0.52 12.82
C LYS A 64 15.67 -0.46 12.51
N LYS A 65 14.56 -0.41 13.25
CA LYS A 65 13.40 -1.27 12.98
C LYS A 65 12.51 -0.69 11.89
N LEU A 66 11.81 -1.58 11.18
CA LEU A 66 10.71 -1.18 10.31
C LEU A 66 9.66 -0.41 11.14
N CYS A 67 9.34 0.80 10.71
CA CYS A 67 8.30 1.61 11.31
C CYS A 67 7.03 1.50 10.47
N LYS A 68 5.99 0.92 11.06
CA LYS A 68 4.64 0.81 10.50
C LYS A 68 3.65 1.50 11.44
N ILE A 69 2.93 2.50 10.94
CA ILE A 69 1.91 3.25 11.70
C ILE A 69 0.59 3.23 10.93
N GLU A 70 -0.47 2.80 11.60
CA GLU A 70 -1.83 2.69 11.10
C GLU A 70 -2.57 4.03 11.20
N MET A 71 -3.29 4.40 10.14
CA MET A 71 -4.13 5.59 10.08
C MET A 71 -3.38 6.89 10.42
N SER A 72 -2.12 7.03 9.99
CA SER A 72 -1.28 8.21 10.26
C SER A 72 -1.86 9.53 9.75
N GLN A 73 -2.73 9.48 8.74
CA GLN A 73 -3.39 10.65 8.17
C GLN A 73 -4.31 11.39 9.15
N ILE A 74 -4.81 10.71 10.19
CA ILE A 74 -5.66 11.37 11.21
C ILE A 74 -4.85 12.24 12.16
N ALA A 75 -3.53 11.98 12.26
CA ALA A 75 -2.63 12.65 13.18
C ALA A 75 -1.95 13.88 12.57
N ASN A 76 -1.95 14.02 11.24
CA ASN A 76 -1.23 15.08 10.54
C ASN A 76 -1.91 15.48 9.23
N ARG A 77 -2.24 16.77 9.06
CA ARG A 77 -2.92 17.29 7.87
C ARG A 77 -2.11 17.18 6.58
N ALA A 78 -0.78 17.22 6.62
CA ALA A 78 0.03 17.07 5.41
C ALA A 78 -0.01 15.63 4.88
N ILE A 79 -0.07 14.64 5.78
CA ILE A 79 -0.32 13.25 5.40
C ILE A 79 -1.72 13.12 4.78
N MET A 80 -2.75 13.69 5.42
CA MET A 80 -4.11 13.72 4.86
C MET A 80 -4.16 14.36 3.47
N GLU A 81 -3.47 15.49 3.27
CA GLU A 81 -3.38 16.19 1.99
C GLU A 81 -2.82 15.28 0.88
N LEU A 82 -1.76 14.52 1.18
CA LEU A 82 -1.13 13.62 0.22
C LEU A 82 -2.04 12.43 -0.13
N VAL A 83 -2.60 11.74 0.87
CA VAL A 83 -3.43 10.54 0.60
C VAL A 83 -4.78 10.90 -0.04
N SER A 84 -5.18 12.17 0.05
CA SER A 84 -6.40 12.71 -0.56
C SER A 84 -6.20 13.25 -1.98
N GLN A 85 -5.00 13.12 -2.56
CA GLN A 85 -4.74 13.67 -3.90
C GLN A 85 -5.64 13.05 -4.96
N SER A 86 -6.32 13.89 -5.73
CA SER A 86 -7.21 13.43 -6.81
C SER A 86 -6.48 12.69 -7.93
N SER A 87 -5.16 12.88 -8.08
CA SER A 87 -4.35 12.11 -9.03
C SER A 87 -4.32 10.63 -8.67
N ILE A 88 -4.20 10.28 -7.39
CA ILE A 88 -4.27 8.88 -6.91
C ILE A 88 -5.60 8.26 -7.33
N GLY A 89 -6.71 8.95 -7.05
CA GLY A 89 -8.05 8.46 -7.38
C GLY A 89 -8.30 8.32 -8.88
N LYS A 90 -7.85 9.28 -9.69
CA LYS A 90 -7.97 9.23 -11.17
C LYS A 90 -7.21 8.06 -11.77
N LEU A 91 -5.98 7.80 -11.31
CA LEU A 91 -5.16 6.69 -11.79
C LEU A 91 -5.74 5.34 -11.34
N ALA A 92 -6.23 5.25 -10.10
CA ALA A 92 -6.96 4.08 -9.62
C ALA A 92 -8.20 3.79 -10.47
N ALA A 93 -8.99 4.82 -10.80
CA ALA A 93 -10.15 4.68 -11.68
C ALA A 93 -9.76 4.31 -13.11
N GLU A 94 -8.62 4.79 -13.62
CA GLU A 94 -8.12 4.42 -14.94
C GLU A 94 -7.81 2.93 -15.05
N ILE A 95 -7.17 2.33 -14.03
CA ILE A 95 -6.76 0.92 -14.05
C ILE A 95 -7.88 -0.06 -13.64
N THR A 96 -8.89 0.40 -12.90
CA THR A 96 -10.02 -0.44 -12.46
C THR A 96 -11.28 -0.24 -13.30
N GLY A 97 -11.43 0.93 -13.92
CA GLY A 97 -12.70 1.40 -14.47
C GLY A 97 -13.74 1.80 -13.42
N ALA A 98 -13.33 2.04 -12.17
CA ALA A 98 -14.22 2.44 -11.09
C ALA A 98 -14.87 3.81 -11.33
N GLU A 99 -16.11 3.95 -10.86
CA GLU A 99 -16.83 5.22 -10.87
C GLU A 99 -16.58 6.03 -9.59
N MET A 100 -16.19 5.35 -8.51
CA MET A 100 -15.84 5.96 -7.23
C MET A 100 -14.58 5.30 -6.67
N VAL A 101 -13.67 6.11 -6.12
CA VAL A 101 -12.52 5.60 -5.37
C VAL A 101 -12.46 6.28 -4.01
N GLN A 102 -12.43 5.49 -2.95
CA GLN A 102 -12.36 5.95 -1.57
C GLN A 102 -11.14 5.36 -0.86
N VAL A 103 -10.42 6.21 -0.15
CA VAL A 103 -9.42 5.78 0.84
C VAL A 103 -10.15 5.19 2.03
N TRP A 104 -9.88 3.94 2.40
CA TRP A 104 -10.47 3.32 3.59
C TRP A 104 -9.46 3.08 4.71
N TRP A 105 -8.17 3.02 4.40
CA TRP A 105 -7.10 2.89 5.40
C TRP A 105 -5.76 3.36 4.86
N VAL A 106 -4.84 3.79 5.72
CA VAL A 106 -3.49 4.22 5.33
C VAL A 106 -2.48 3.64 6.29
N GLN A 107 -1.38 3.15 5.74
CA GLN A 107 -0.21 2.73 6.51
C GLN A 107 0.99 3.60 6.14
N LEU A 108 1.58 4.24 7.14
CA LEU A 108 2.89 4.86 7.05
C LEU A 108 3.94 3.76 7.16
N LEU A 109 4.81 3.68 6.16
CA LEU A 109 5.89 2.68 6.09
C LEU A 109 7.22 3.39 5.93
N TYR A 110 8.05 3.28 6.97
CA TYR A 110 9.42 3.79 6.99
C TYR A 110 10.38 2.63 7.19
N LYS A 111 11.22 2.37 6.18
CA LYS A 111 12.17 1.27 6.15
C LYS A 111 13.59 1.82 6.23
N PRO A 112 14.26 1.74 7.39
CA PRO A 112 15.64 2.21 7.52
C PRO A 112 16.60 1.37 6.65
N PRO A 113 17.81 1.87 6.38
CA PRO A 113 18.86 1.04 5.79
C PRO A 113 19.11 -0.20 6.65
N ALA A 114 19.35 -1.33 6.02
CA ALA A 114 19.79 -2.54 6.69
C ALA A 114 21.14 -2.29 7.37
N ASP A 115 21.33 -2.93 8.53
CA ASP A 115 22.63 -2.93 9.21
C ASP A 115 23.66 -3.65 8.32
N PRO A 116 24.89 -3.13 8.14
CA PRO A 116 25.95 -3.81 7.38
C PRO A 116 26.19 -5.27 7.80
N ASP A 117 25.93 -5.58 9.08
CA ASP A 117 26.10 -6.92 9.64
C ASP A 117 24.88 -7.84 9.44
N GLY A 118 23.79 -7.35 8.83
CA GLY A 118 22.61 -8.13 8.46
C GLY A 118 21.70 -8.58 9.62
N ILE A 119 21.99 -8.12 10.85
CA ILE A 119 21.32 -8.59 12.08
C ILE A 119 19.87 -8.09 12.18
N VAL A 120 19.59 -6.89 11.70
CA VAL A 120 18.24 -6.32 11.71
C VAL A 120 17.65 -6.38 10.31
N SER A 121 16.83 -7.40 10.07
CA SER A 121 16.05 -7.50 8.85
C SER A 121 14.81 -6.61 8.94
N THR A 122 14.55 -5.85 7.88
CA THR A 122 13.37 -4.99 7.71
C THR A 122 12.51 -5.46 6.54
N ASN A 123 12.59 -6.76 6.25
CA ASN A 123 11.83 -7.39 5.19
C ASN A 123 10.33 -7.28 5.48
N ILE A 124 9.56 -7.09 4.41
CA ILE A 124 8.12 -7.26 4.43
C ILE A 124 7.88 -8.59 3.74
N GLY A 125 7.47 -9.59 4.51
CA GLY A 125 7.29 -10.96 4.04
C GLY A 125 6.23 -11.08 2.95
N TRP A 126 6.24 -12.21 2.24
CA TRP A 126 5.27 -12.47 1.17
C TRP A 126 3.85 -12.58 1.75
N HIS A 127 2.93 -11.80 1.21
CA HIS A 127 1.54 -11.83 1.64
C HIS A 127 0.57 -11.38 0.56
N GLN A 128 -0.69 -11.74 0.74
CA GLN A 128 -1.84 -11.13 0.10
C GLN A 128 -2.50 -10.20 1.11
N ASP A 129 -2.73 -8.96 0.72
CA ASP A 129 -3.39 -7.95 1.56
C ASP A 129 -4.76 -8.46 2.06
N ARG A 130 -5.50 -9.16 1.19
CA ARG A 130 -6.80 -9.78 1.49
C ARG A 130 -6.76 -10.69 2.72
N HIS A 131 -5.62 -11.34 3.01
CA HIS A 131 -5.46 -12.18 4.20
C HIS A 131 -5.85 -11.44 5.49
N TYR A 132 -5.51 -10.15 5.59
CA TYR A 132 -5.77 -9.31 6.77
C TYR A 132 -7.11 -8.56 6.71
N TRP A 133 -7.81 -8.59 5.58
CA TRP A 133 -8.97 -7.73 5.29
C TRP A 133 -10.29 -8.50 5.25
N GLN A 134 -10.41 -9.55 6.07
CA GLN A 134 -11.60 -10.43 6.13
C GLN A 134 -12.90 -9.72 6.57
N VAL A 135 -12.82 -8.45 6.97
CA VAL A 135 -14.00 -7.61 7.27
C VAL A 135 -14.70 -7.09 6.02
N TRP A 136 -14.16 -7.33 4.83
CA TRP A 136 -14.78 -6.99 3.55
C TRP A 136 -15.35 -8.23 2.87
N ASP A 137 -16.47 -8.09 2.17
CA ASP A 137 -17.06 -9.18 1.38
C ASP A 137 -16.08 -9.69 0.32
N GLU A 138 -16.19 -10.97 -0.06
CA GLU A 138 -15.33 -11.62 -1.07
C GLU A 138 -15.35 -10.89 -2.42
N GLY A 139 -16.51 -10.37 -2.81
CA GLY A 139 -16.66 -9.59 -4.05
C GLY A 139 -16.18 -8.13 -4.00
N SER A 140 -15.57 -7.70 -2.89
CA SER A 140 -15.11 -6.31 -2.74
C SER A 140 -13.86 -6.03 -3.58
N GLU A 141 -13.98 -5.10 -4.53
CA GLU A 141 -12.87 -4.58 -5.32
C GLU A 141 -12.04 -3.58 -4.48
N LEU A 142 -11.02 -4.15 -3.82
CA LEU A 142 -10.06 -3.44 -2.98
C LEU A 142 -8.68 -3.46 -3.64
N LEU A 143 -7.94 -2.37 -3.49
CA LEU A 143 -6.60 -2.23 -4.04
C LEU A 143 -5.76 -1.32 -3.14
N THR A 144 -4.45 -1.41 -3.26
CA THR A 144 -3.52 -0.52 -2.56
C THR A 144 -2.83 0.37 -3.55
N ALA A 145 -2.78 1.67 -3.28
CA ALA A 145 -1.86 2.61 -3.90
C ALA A 145 -0.65 2.80 -2.98
N TRP A 146 0.49 2.23 -3.35
CA TRP A 146 1.74 2.44 -2.64
C TRP A 146 2.45 3.67 -3.23
N VAL A 147 2.55 4.74 -2.43
CA VAL A 147 3.09 6.04 -2.85
C VAL A 147 4.52 6.19 -2.32
N ALA A 148 5.47 6.38 -3.23
CA ALA A 148 6.87 6.64 -2.89
C ALA A 148 7.06 8.07 -2.38
N LEU A 149 7.74 8.25 -1.23
CA LEU A 149 8.18 9.57 -0.74
C LEU A 149 9.70 9.77 -0.84
N SER A 150 10.42 8.73 -1.23
CA SER A 150 11.86 8.71 -1.49
C SER A 150 12.11 7.97 -2.80
N ASP A 151 13.32 8.08 -3.36
CA ASP A 151 13.70 7.21 -4.48
C ASP A 151 13.63 5.75 -4.05
N VAL A 152 13.04 4.92 -4.91
CA VAL A 152 12.93 3.47 -4.75
C VAL A 152 13.76 2.83 -5.86
N THR A 153 15.06 2.74 -5.62
CA THR A 153 16.01 2.03 -6.50
C THR A 153 15.95 0.52 -6.27
N PRO A 154 16.59 -0.31 -7.12
CA PRO A 154 16.66 -1.76 -6.90
C PRO A 154 17.24 -2.14 -5.52
N GLU A 155 18.17 -1.32 -5.00
CA GLU A 155 18.84 -1.52 -3.72
C GLU A 155 18.03 -0.97 -2.54
N ALA A 156 17.04 -0.10 -2.77
CA ALA A 156 16.21 0.48 -1.72
C ALA A 156 15.21 -0.51 -1.09
N GLY A 157 15.28 -1.79 -1.48
CA GLY A 157 14.33 -2.82 -1.12
C GLY A 157 12.95 -2.50 -1.69
N PRO A 158 12.76 -2.44 -3.04
CA PRO A 158 11.47 -2.12 -3.63
C PRO A 158 10.39 -3.13 -3.20
N MET A 159 9.12 -2.73 -3.33
CA MET A 159 8.04 -3.72 -3.35
C MET A 159 8.24 -4.61 -4.59
N LYS A 160 8.05 -5.91 -4.42
CA LYS A 160 8.02 -6.90 -5.47
C LYS A 160 6.63 -7.52 -5.53
N PHE A 161 6.13 -7.70 -6.74
CA PHE A 161 4.81 -8.26 -7.00
C PHE A 161 4.92 -9.52 -7.83
N VAL A 162 4.10 -10.52 -7.54
CA VAL A 162 4.08 -11.76 -8.32
C VAL A 162 3.04 -11.61 -9.42
N ARG A 163 3.51 -11.59 -10.67
CA ARG A 163 2.65 -11.38 -11.85
C ARG A 163 1.54 -12.43 -11.91
N GLY A 164 0.30 -11.95 -12.04
CA GLY A 164 -0.89 -12.79 -12.22
C GLY A 164 -1.40 -13.45 -10.94
N SER A 165 -0.71 -13.30 -9.82
CA SER A 165 -1.03 -14.02 -8.57
C SER A 165 -2.37 -13.65 -7.94
N HIS A 166 -2.94 -12.49 -8.28
CA HIS A 166 -4.31 -12.12 -7.88
C HIS A 166 -5.37 -13.11 -8.38
N LYS A 167 -5.07 -13.86 -9.44
CA LYS A 167 -5.99 -14.86 -10.02
C LYS A 167 -5.91 -16.22 -9.32
N TRP A 168 -4.96 -16.42 -8.43
CA TRP A 168 -4.78 -17.69 -7.72
C TRP A 168 -5.77 -17.87 -6.56
N GLY A 169 -6.57 -16.83 -6.26
CA GLY A 169 -7.42 -16.79 -5.08
C GLY A 169 -6.61 -16.52 -3.81
N LEU A 170 -7.27 -16.58 -2.65
CA LEU A 170 -6.61 -16.44 -1.35
C LEU A 170 -6.01 -17.78 -0.93
N LEU A 171 -4.68 -17.92 -0.95
CA LEU A 171 -4.01 -19.21 -0.73
C LEU A 171 -3.70 -19.51 0.75
N GLY A 172 -3.99 -18.59 1.67
CA GLY A 172 -3.87 -18.83 3.12
C GLY A 172 -2.44 -18.75 3.70
N HIS A 173 -1.41 -18.70 2.85
CA HIS A 173 -0.01 -18.53 3.25
C HIS A 173 0.40 -17.06 3.12
N SER A 174 0.35 -16.29 4.21
CA SER A 174 0.68 -14.86 4.22
C SER A 174 1.25 -14.48 5.57
N ASP A 175 2.45 -13.89 5.58
CA ASP A 175 3.03 -13.33 6.80
C ASP A 175 3.84 -12.09 6.47
N PHE A 176 3.29 -10.93 6.86
CA PHE A 176 3.89 -9.61 6.65
C PHE A 176 5.21 -9.45 7.40
N TYR A 177 5.34 -10.09 8.57
CA TYR A 177 6.51 -9.99 9.44
C TYR A 177 7.53 -11.11 9.23
N GLY A 178 7.26 -12.04 8.32
CA GLY A 178 8.22 -13.07 7.93
C GLY A 178 9.47 -12.45 7.34
N GLN A 179 10.63 -12.89 7.82
CA GLN A 179 11.92 -12.32 7.43
C GLN A 179 12.68 -13.20 6.44
N ASP A 180 12.34 -14.49 6.37
CA ASP A 180 12.89 -15.46 5.42
C ASP A 180 11.95 -15.61 4.22
N HIS A 181 12.20 -14.83 3.18
CA HIS A 181 11.39 -14.85 1.97
C HIS A 181 11.49 -16.15 1.19
N GLU A 182 12.62 -16.87 1.27
CA GLU A 182 12.83 -18.12 0.55
C GLU A 182 11.99 -19.22 1.21
N ALA A 183 12.08 -19.36 2.54
CA ALA A 183 11.25 -20.28 3.28
C ALA A 183 9.75 -19.99 3.09
N GLN A 184 9.33 -18.73 3.19
CA GLN A 184 7.94 -18.34 2.91
C GLN A 184 7.52 -18.69 1.48
N ARG A 185 8.42 -18.50 0.51
CA ARG A 185 8.14 -18.78 -0.89
C ARG A 185 7.90 -20.27 -1.13
N GLU A 186 8.68 -21.14 -0.49
CA GLU A 186 8.56 -22.60 -0.58
C GLU A 186 7.24 -23.12 0.00
N GLU A 187 6.68 -22.43 1.00
CA GLU A 187 5.37 -22.77 1.58
C GLU A 187 4.17 -22.36 0.72
N ILE A 188 4.37 -21.46 -0.27
CA ILE A 188 3.28 -20.99 -1.13
C ILE A 188 3.15 -21.90 -2.35
N GLU A 189 2.10 -22.74 -2.33
CA GLU A 189 1.72 -23.60 -3.47
C GLU A 189 1.22 -22.76 -4.65
N VAL A 190 2.01 -22.71 -5.73
CA VAL A 190 1.59 -22.04 -6.97
C VAL A 190 0.63 -22.95 -7.74
N PRO A 191 -0.54 -22.47 -8.19
CA PRO A 191 -1.49 -23.29 -8.94
C PRO A 191 -0.91 -23.88 -10.22
N ASP A 192 -1.45 -25.03 -10.64
CA ASP A 192 -1.02 -25.72 -11.86
C ASP A 192 -1.10 -24.80 -13.09
N GLY A 193 0.00 -24.72 -13.84
CA GLY A 193 0.11 -23.92 -15.06
C GLY A 193 0.51 -22.45 -14.83
N GLU A 194 0.59 -22.02 -13.57
CA GLU A 194 1.06 -20.69 -13.18
C GLU A 194 2.55 -20.71 -12.82
N SER A 195 3.19 -19.53 -12.74
CA SER A 195 4.59 -19.41 -12.35
C SER A 195 4.82 -18.21 -11.44
N TRP A 196 5.85 -18.30 -10.61
CA TRP A 196 6.23 -17.21 -9.73
C TRP A 196 7.21 -16.27 -10.42
N GLU A 197 6.69 -15.20 -10.99
CA GLU A 197 7.46 -14.15 -11.64
C GLU A 197 7.40 -12.86 -10.79
N GLU A 198 8.51 -12.53 -10.13
CA GLU A 198 8.62 -11.31 -9.32
C GLU A 198 8.95 -10.09 -10.19
N VAL A 199 8.19 -9.02 -10.00
CA VAL A 199 8.42 -7.73 -10.68
C VAL A 199 8.62 -6.63 -9.64
N PRO A 200 9.80 -5.97 -9.60
CA PRO A 200 10.05 -4.88 -8.66
C PRO A 200 9.42 -3.56 -9.13
N ALA A 201 8.80 -2.82 -8.21
CA ALA A 201 8.35 -1.45 -8.45
C ALA A 201 9.48 -0.45 -8.17
N ILE A 202 10.10 0.04 -9.25
CA ILE A 202 11.11 1.10 -9.22
C ILE A 202 10.41 2.43 -9.45
N LEU A 203 10.44 3.31 -8.45
CA LEU A 203 9.63 4.54 -8.39
C LEU A 203 10.48 5.73 -7.95
N ARG A 204 10.21 6.91 -8.49
CA ARG A 204 10.74 8.19 -8.00
C ARG A 204 9.80 8.76 -6.92
N PRO A 205 10.22 9.70 -6.07
CA PRO A 205 9.31 10.38 -5.13
C PRO A 205 8.07 10.93 -5.83
N GLY A 206 6.88 10.57 -5.34
CA GLY A 206 5.59 10.90 -5.96
C GLY A 206 5.12 9.92 -7.04
N GLY A 207 5.92 8.91 -7.40
CA GLY A 207 5.50 7.76 -8.18
C GLY A 207 4.66 6.79 -7.35
N ILE A 208 3.86 5.98 -8.03
CA ILE A 208 2.84 5.11 -7.40
C ILE A 208 2.85 3.73 -8.03
N SER A 209 2.81 2.68 -7.22
CA SER A 209 2.38 1.35 -7.66
C SER A 209 0.99 1.04 -7.13
N PHE A 210 0.12 0.49 -7.99
CA PHE A 210 -1.16 -0.07 -7.59
C PHE A 210 -1.10 -1.57 -7.61
N HIS A 211 -1.70 -2.24 -6.63
CA HIS A 211 -1.83 -3.69 -6.62
C HIS A 211 -3.18 -4.13 -6.05
N ASP A 212 -3.70 -5.21 -6.61
CA ASP A 212 -4.91 -5.89 -6.17
C ASP A 212 -4.71 -6.54 -4.79
N ASN A 213 -5.77 -6.64 -4.00
CA ASN A 213 -5.70 -7.21 -2.65
C ASN A 213 -5.28 -8.69 -2.63
N LEU A 214 -5.43 -9.42 -3.74
CA LEU A 214 -4.99 -10.81 -3.90
C LEU A 214 -3.61 -10.93 -4.55
N THR A 215 -3.00 -9.84 -5.03
CA THR A 215 -1.64 -9.91 -5.59
C THR A 215 -0.66 -10.24 -4.48
N TYR A 216 0.06 -11.35 -4.60
CA TYR A 216 1.19 -11.66 -3.73
C TYR A 216 2.29 -10.62 -3.90
N HIS A 217 2.72 -10.08 -2.78
CA HIS A 217 3.78 -9.08 -2.77
C HIS A 217 4.60 -9.11 -1.49
N GLY A 218 5.80 -8.54 -1.56
CA GLY A 218 6.77 -8.50 -0.47
C GLY A 218 7.84 -7.45 -0.74
N SER A 219 8.77 -7.24 0.18
CA SER A 219 9.87 -6.29 0.03
C SER A 219 11.13 -6.76 0.76
N GLY A 220 12.19 -7.04 0.00
CA GLY A 220 13.50 -7.45 0.53
C GLY A 220 14.24 -6.30 1.24
N PRO A 221 15.49 -6.51 1.68
CA PRO A 221 16.19 -5.57 2.55
C PRO A 221 16.47 -4.24 1.83
N ASN A 222 16.54 -3.15 2.60
CA ASN A 222 16.94 -1.85 2.09
C ASN A 222 18.47 -1.68 2.22
N LEU A 223 19.20 -1.84 1.11
CA LEU A 223 20.65 -1.75 1.02
C LEU A 223 21.15 -0.40 0.46
N SER A 224 20.25 0.56 0.25
CA SER A 224 20.57 1.83 -0.42
C SER A 224 21.36 2.83 0.44
N GLY A 225 21.52 2.57 1.75
CA GLY A 225 22.17 3.49 2.68
C GLY A 225 21.30 4.68 3.12
N ALA A 226 20.09 4.83 2.58
CA ALA A 226 19.11 5.84 2.96
C ALA A 226 17.75 5.21 3.32
N PRO A 227 16.93 5.84 4.19
CA PRO A 227 15.62 5.29 4.53
C PRO A 227 14.65 5.36 3.35
N ARG A 228 13.96 4.25 3.08
CA ARG A 228 12.87 4.19 2.10
C ARG A 228 11.56 4.59 2.79
N ARG A 229 10.92 5.65 2.29
CA ARG A 229 9.72 6.27 2.88
C ARG A 229 8.53 6.12 1.94
N SER A 230 7.37 5.74 2.50
CA SER A 230 6.18 5.46 1.70
C SER A 230 4.88 5.49 2.50
N PHE A 231 3.77 5.62 1.78
CA PHE A 231 2.45 5.30 2.30
C PHE A 231 1.83 4.16 1.49
N ALA A 232 1.27 3.15 2.16
CA ALA A 232 0.29 2.27 1.54
C ALA A 232 -1.10 2.87 1.78
N VAL A 233 -1.71 3.40 0.73
CA VAL A 233 -3.06 3.98 0.76
C VAL A 233 -4.01 2.91 0.25
N HIS A 234 -4.77 2.31 1.16
CA HIS A 234 -5.73 1.28 0.80
C HIS A 234 -7.03 1.91 0.31
N LEU A 235 -7.44 1.47 -0.86
CA LEU A 235 -8.53 2.01 -1.65
C LEU A 235 -9.63 0.96 -1.82
N ARG A 236 -10.85 1.47 -2.00
CA ARG A 236 -12.03 0.68 -2.38
C ARG A 236 -12.77 1.38 -3.50
N THR A 237 -13.49 0.60 -4.28
CA THR A 237 -14.41 1.12 -5.30
C THR A 237 -15.87 1.04 -4.86
N GLU A 238 -16.79 1.47 -5.72
CA GLU A 238 -18.24 1.34 -5.50
C GLU A 238 -18.71 -0.11 -5.32
N LYS A 239 -17.90 -1.10 -5.76
CA LYS A 239 -18.22 -2.53 -5.67
C LYS A 239 -17.87 -3.15 -4.31
N SER A 240 -17.21 -2.41 -3.42
CA SER A 240 -16.78 -2.91 -2.12
C SER A 240 -17.82 -2.74 -1.02
N ARG A 241 -18.01 -3.77 -0.19
CA ARG A 241 -18.93 -3.77 0.96
C ARG A 241 -18.29 -4.46 2.17
N PRO A 242 -18.40 -3.89 3.39
CA PRO A 242 -18.08 -4.61 4.60
C PRO A 242 -19.00 -5.81 4.80
N VAL A 243 -18.46 -6.89 5.36
CA VAL A 243 -19.26 -8.05 5.79
C VAL A 243 -20.35 -7.57 6.75
N ASP A 244 -21.59 -7.99 6.49
CA ASP A 244 -22.79 -7.61 7.25
C ASP A 244 -22.99 -6.09 7.40
N ASP A 245 -22.45 -5.29 6.47
CA ASP A 245 -22.41 -3.82 6.54
C ASP A 245 -21.76 -3.28 7.84
N LEU A 246 -20.93 -4.09 8.51
CA LEU A 246 -20.37 -3.75 9.82
C LEU A 246 -19.39 -2.57 9.73
N ARG A 247 -19.48 -1.65 10.71
CA ARG A 247 -18.55 -0.52 10.91
C ARG A 247 -17.67 -0.76 12.12
N SER A 248 -16.71 -1.67 11.98
CA SER A 248 -15.79 -2.03 13.07
C SER A 248 -14.40 -2.34 12.54
N GLY A 249 -13.38 -2.23 13.41
CA GLY A 249 -11.99 -2.48 13.01
C GLY A 249 -11.58 -1.64 11.80
N LEU A 250 -11.20 -2.30 10.71
CA LEU A 250 -10.73 -1.67 9.47
C LEU A 250 -11.83 -0.92 8.68
N THR A 251 -13.11 -1.18 8.96
CA THR A 251 -14.24 -0.50 8.29
C THR A 251 -14.88 0.59 9.14
N ALA A 252 -14.37 0.83 10.36
CA ALA A 252 -15.00 1.73 11.33
C ALA A 252 -15.15 3.17 10.83
N PHE A 253 -14.24 3.64 9.97
CA PHE A 253 -14.14 5.04 9.58
C PHE A 253 -14.54 5.32 8.12
N ILE A 254 -15.01 4.33 7.36
CA ILE A 254 -15.34 4.50 5.94
C ILE A 254 -16.49 5.47 5.69
N ASP A 255 -17.29 5.80 6.70
CA ASP A 255 -18.32 6.85 6.64
C ASP A 255 -17.88 8.19 7.23
N THR A 256 -16.60 8.33 7.58
CA THR A 256 -16.01 9.55 8.13
C THR A 256 -15.09 10.19 7.06
N PRO A 257 -15.58 11.15 6.25
CA PRO A 257 -14.81 11.68 5.12
C PRO A 257 -13.51 12.39 5.52
N THR A 258 -13.44 12.89 6.76
CA THR A 258 -12.22 13.49 7.33
C THR A 258 -11.15 12.47 7.69
N HIS A 259 -11.43 11.17 7.59
CA HIS A 259 -10.50 10.06 7.85
C HIS A 259 -10.29 9.19 6.59
N CYS A 260 -11.39 8.96 5.88
CA CYS A 260 -11.52 8.07 4.73
C CYS A 260 -12.19 8.80 3.56
N PRO A 261 -11.50 9.76 2.92
CA PRO A 261 -12.08 10.59 1.86
C PRO A 261 -12.36 9.80 0.57
N VAL A 262 -13.41 10.22 -0.14
CA VAL A 262 -13.60 9.87 -1.56
C VAL A 262 -12.70 10.78 -2.39
N ILE A 263 -11.80 10.19 -3.16
CA ILE A 263 -10.75 10.90 -3.92
C ILE A 263 -10.96 10.87 -5.43
N TYR A 264 -11.98 10.12 -5.90
CA TYR A 264 -12.49 10.14 -7.26
C TYR A 264 -13.98 9.79 -7.28
N GLY A 265 -14.73 10.39 -8.20
CA GLY A 265 -16.18 10.17 -8.31
C GLY A 265 -17.00 10.93 -7.26
N LYS A 266 -18.30 10.60 -7.20
CA LYS A 266 -19.23 11.08 -6.16
C LYS A 266 -19.73 9.89 -5.34
N LYS A 267 -19.96 10.10 -4.05
CA LYS A 267 -20.62 9.14 -3.15
C LYS A 267 -22.10 9.04 -3.48
#